data_AF-A0A2R5FL57-F1
#
_entry.id   AF-A0A2R5FL57-F1
#
_cell.length_a   1.000
_cell.length_b   1.000
_cell.length_c   1.000
_cell.angle_alpha   90.00
_cell.angle_beta   90.00
_cell.angle_gamma   90.00
#
_symmetry.space_group_name_H-M   'P 1'
#
loop_
_entity.id
_entity.type
_entity.pdbx_description
1 polymer ?
#
loop_
_entity_poly.entity_id
_entity_poly.type
_entity_poly.pdbx_seq_one_letter_code
_entity_poly.pdbx_strand_id
1 'polypeptide(L)'
;MTQLTKIVSAGVSLLSLNLIVLAVGALDTSAQSSSVNTFSDVKSSYWAEPFIRGLAARNIVTGYPDGTFRPEQPVDRDEFAAIIRKAFDRPAIRQIQSGAVYKDIPANYWATRPIEEAYQQGFMSGYAGGYFRPNQPVSKVEAIVALNKGLNLTTSASAVTVPTIAQRVFPEQTTRKAVKRRIFMPLAFTTLMQPLLISKAQAVTANAVDLNHPASFIITNTYADANKIPQYAVGDVAAATEKNIVVNYPNTKVLNPTKPATRGEITALIYQTLVSQGKIEPIAINSAASQFIVRTPIRKQKVK
;
A
#
# COMPACT_ATOMS: atom_id res chain seq x y z
N MET A 1 42.28 -38.05 59.19
CA MET A 1 43.07 -37.37 60.23
C MET A 1 43.87 -36.27 59.54
N THR A 2 43.41 -35.00 59.64
CA THR A 2 44.10 -33.87 60.33
C THR A 2 45.38 -33.45 59.57
N GLN A 3 45.61 -32.25 59.03
CA GLN A 3 45.37 -30.84 59.43
C GLN A 3 45.46 -29.99 58.13
N LEU A 4 44.68 -28.93 57.87
CA LEU A 4 44.75 -27.55 58.40
C LEU A 4 46.08 -26.79 58.16
N THR A 5 45.91 -25.68 57.41
CA THR A 5 46.53 -24.33 57.51
C THR A 5 48.03 -24.14 57.22
N LYS A 6 48.34 -23.15 56.37
CA LYS A 6 48.55 -21.74 56.79
C LYS A 6 48.72 -20.78 55.60
N ILE A 7 48.04 -19.64 55.73
CA ILE A 7 48.24 -18.40 54.97
C ILE A 7 49.40 -17.65 55.62
N VAL A 8 50.32 -17.08 54.83
CA VAL A 8 51.08 -15.89 55.25
C VAL A 8 51.03 -14.87 54.11
N SER A 9 50.71 -13.65 54.53
CA SER A 9 50.45 -12.44 53.79
C SER A 9 51.71 -11.62 53.55
N ALA A 10 51.58 -10.69 52.60
CA ALA A 10 52.23 -9.39 52.51
C ALA A 10 53.64 -9.30 51.87
N GLY A 11 53.67 -8.55 50.77
CA GLY A 11 54.87 -8.04 50.11
C GLY A 11 54.53 -7.31 48.83
N VAL A 12 53.85 -6.16 48.94
CA VAL A 12 53.59 -5.23 47.82
C VAL A 12 54.89 -4.52 47.46
N SER A 13 55.19 -4.43 46.16
CA SER A 13 55.58 -3.22 45.42
C SER A 13 56.77 -3.44 44.47
N LEU A 14 56.53 -3.33 43.16
CA LEU A 14 57.00 -2.20 42.34
C LEU A 14 56.69 -2.48 40.86
N LEU A 15 56.02 -1.50 40.25
CA LEU A 15 55.64 -1.44 38.85
C LEU A 15 56.80 -1.81 37.92
N SER A 16 56.61 -2.85 37.11
CA SER A 16 57.30 -2.97 35.81
C SER A 16 56.24 -2.89 34.70
N LEU A 17 56.46 -1.94 33.81
CA LEU A 17 55.61 -1.62 32.67
C LEU A 17 55.70 -2.76 31.65
N ASN A 18 54.75 -3.68 31.63
CA ASN A 18 54.65 -4.70 30.59
C ASN A 18 54.02 -4.08 29.34
N LEU A 19 54.87 -3.71 28.37
CA LEU A 19 54.44 -3.39 27.01
C LEU A 19 54.03 -4.68 26.31
N ILE A 20 52.74 -5.01 26.34
CA ILE A 20 52.16 -6.11 25.57
C ILE A 20 51.97 -5.62 24.14
N VAL A 21 52.81 -6.07 23.22
CA VAL A 21 52.54 -6.00 21.78
C VAL A 21 51.57 -7.13 21.44
N LEU A 22 50.28 -6.81 21.40
CA LEU A 22 49.28 -7.67 20.75
C LEU A 22 49.42 -7.50 19.24
N ALA A 23 50.06 -8.47 18.59
CA ALA A 23 49.98 -8.63 17.15
C ALA A 23 48.53 -8.95 16.77
N VAL A 24 47.76 -7.92 16.41
CA VAL A 24 46.44 -8.08 15.80
C VAL A 24 46.67 -8.57 14.38
N GLY A 25 46.50 -9.88 14.17
CA GLY A 25 46.36 -10.43 12.84
C GLY A 25 45.14 -9.79 12.18
N ALA A 26 45.38 -9.07 11.08
CA ALA A 26 44.30 -8.55 10.25
C ALA A 26 43.49 -9.74 9.71
N LEU A 27 42.25 -9.86 10.18
CA LEU A 27 41.23 -10.62 9.47
C LEU A 27 40.92 -9.80 8.22
N ASP A 28 41.54 -10.17 7.09
CA ASP A 28 41.12 -9.71 5.77
C ASP A 28 39.71 -10.24 5.50
N THR A 29 38.73 -9.52 6.02
CA THR A 29 37.34 -9.66 5.60
C THR A 29 37.29 -9.08 4.19
N SER A 30 37.45 -9.94 3.19
CA SER A 30 37.03 -9.63 1.82
C SER A 30 35.52 -9.43 1.86
N ALA A 31 35.08 -8.20 2.13
CA ALA A 31 33.73 -7.78 1.89
C ALA A 31 33.49 -8.00 0.39
N GLN A 32 32.75 -9.06 0.04
CA GLN A 32 32.18 -9.19 -1.29
C GLN A 32 31.31 -7.97 -1.50
N SER A 33 31.86 -7.00 -2.23
CA SER A 33 31.12 -5.93 -2.86
C SER A 33 30.11 -6.61 -3.77
N SER A 34 28.89 -6.82 -3.27
CA SER A 34 27.75 -7.13 -4.11
C SER A 34 27.72 -6.03 -5.16
N SER A 35 28.06 -6.35 -6.40
CA SER A 35 28.01 -5.40 -7.52
C SER A 35 26.65 -4.74 -7.47
N VAL A 36 26.61 -3.44 -7.12
CA VAL A 36 25.40 -2.65 -7.24
C VAL A 36 25.01 -2.76 -8.71
N ASN A 37 23.97 -3.56 -8.98
CA ASN A 37 23.51 -3.86 -10.33
C ASN A 37 23.13 -2.53 -11.00
N THR A 38 24.11 -1.97 -11.70
CA THR A 38 23.97 -0.72 -12.43
C THR A 38 23.61 -1.12 -13.84
N PHE A 39 22.41 -0.73 -14.28
CA PHE A 39 21.89 -1.13 -15.59
C PHE A 39 22.36 -0.13 -16.65
N SER A 40 22.80 -0.63 -17.81
CA SER A 40 23.42 0.19 -18.86
C SER A 40 22.47 1.26 -19.44
N ASP A 41 21.17 1.02 -19.36
CA ASP A 41 20.09 1.89 -19.84
C ASP A 41 19.43 2.73 -18.73
N VAL A 42 19.92 2.64 -17.49
CA VAL A 42 19.45 3.47 -16.36
C VAL A 42 20.54 4.45 -15.95
N LYS A 43 20.50 5.64 -16.53
CA LYS A 43 21.41 6.74 -16.19
C LYS A 43 21.17 7.21 -14.75
N SER A 44 22.20 7.74 -14.10
CA SER A 44 22.09 8.35 -12.75
C SER A 44 21.08 9.50 -12.67
N SER A 45 20.83 10.18 -13.80
CA SER A 45 19.83 11.23 -13.93
C SER A 45 18.42 10.72 -14.25
N TYR A 46 18.24 9.41 -14.44
CA TYR A 46 16.94 8.83 -14.74
C TYR A 46 16.03 8.94 -13.50
N TRP A 47 14.79 9.38 -13.69
CA TRP A 47 13.90 9.76 -12.59
C TRP A 47 13.63 8.63 -11.60
N ALA A 48 13.60 7.38 -12.08
CA ALA A 48 13.34 6.20 -11.25
C ALA A 48 14.60 5.50 -10.77
N GLU A 49 15.79 5.98 -11.12
CA GLU A 49 17.07 5.35 -10.78
C GLU A 49 17.19 4.96 -9.30
N PRO A 50 16.89 5.81 -8.31
CA PRO A 50 17.05 5.42 -6.91
C PRO A 50 16.06 4.33 -6.48
N PHE A 51 14.86 4.28 -7.08
CA PHE A 51 13.90 3.21 -6.81
C PHE A 51 14.39 1.89 -7.41
N ILE A 52 14.86 1.93 -8.66
CA ILE A 52 15.41 0.79 -9.39
C ILE A 52 16.61 0.21 -8.65
N ARG A 53 17.60 1.05 -8.33
CA ARG A 53 18.80 0.65 -7.58
C ARG A 53 18.43 0.03 -6.24
N GLY A 54 17.48 0.64 -5.53
CA GLY A 54 17.06 0.18 -4.20
C GLY A 54 16.36 -1.18 -4.22
N LEU A 55 15.49 -1.45 -5.19
CA LEU A 55 14.84 -2.76 -5.33
C LEU A 55 15.78 -3.81 -5.94
N ALA A 56 16.68 -3.42 -6.85
CA ALA A 56 17.68 -4.32 -7.44
C ALA A 56 18.69 -4.81 -6.39
N ALA A 57 19.15 -3.94 -5.50
CA ALA A 57 20.03 -4.30 -4.38
C ALA A 57 19.38 -5.31 -3.39
N ARG A 58 18.06 -5.45 -3.45
CA ARG A 58 17.27 -6.39 -2.63
C ARG A 58 16.80 -7.62 -3.42
N ASN A 59 17.25 -7.77 -4.66
CA ASN A 59 16.83 -8.84 -5.59
C ASN A 59 15.32 -8.91 -5.85
N ILE A 60 14.59 -7.82 -5.61
CA ILE A 60 13.14 -7.72 -5.85
C ILE A 60 12.90 -7.55 -7.36
N VAL A 61 13.67 -6.67 -7.99
CA VAL A 61 13.70 -6.51 -9.45
C VAL A 61 15.07 -6.91 -9.96
N THR A 62 15.11 -7.47 -11.18
CA THR A 62 16.34 -7.87 -11.85
C THR A 62 16.32 -7.32 -13.27
N GLY A 63 17.51 -7.05 -13.82
CA GLY A 63 17.67 -6.70 -15.22
C GLY A 63 17.65 -7.95 -16.11
N TYR A 64 17.90 -7.70 -17.39
CA TYR A 64 18.01 -8.71 -18.43
C TYR A 64 19.46 -9.20 -18.56
N PRO A 65 19.69 -10.38 -19.17
CA PRO A 65 21.03 -10.92 -19.38
C PRO A 65 21.98 -10.01 -20.19
N ASP A 66 21.42 -9.07 -20.97
CA ASP A 66 22.16 -8.05 -21.74
C ASP A 66 22.62 -6.85 -20.88
N GLY A 67 22.38 -6.87 -19.57
CA GLY A 67 22.75 -5.80 -18.64
C GLY A 67 21.79 -4.62 -18.60
N THR A 68 20.65 -4.68 -19.30
CA THR A 68 19.63 -3.63 -19.31
C THR A 68 18.56 -3.85 -18.23
N PHE A 69 17.86 -2.78 -17.84
CA PHE A 69 16.68 -2.84 -17.00
C PHE A 69 15.38 -2.68 -17.79
N ARG A 70 15.42 -1.94 -18.90
CA ARG A 70 14.31 -1.57 -19.78
C ARG A 70 13.20 -0.82 -19.04
N PRO A 71 13.50 0.33 -18.39
CA PRO A 71 12.58 1.00 -17.50
C PRO A 71 11.33 1.56 -18.19
N GLU A 72 11.39 1.81 -19.50
CA GLU A 72 10.28 2.33 -20.29
C GLU A 72 9.38 1.22 -20.89
N GLN A 73 9.76 -0.05 -20.76
CA GLN A 73 8.92 -1.14 -21.26
C GLN A 73 7.72 -1.37 -20.35
N PRO A 74 6.51 -1.57 -20.92
CA PRO A 74 5.35 -2.02 -20.16
C PRO A 74 5.62 -3.34 -19.43
N VAL A 75 5.02 -3.50 -18.24
CA VAL A 75 5.08 -4.74 -17.46
C VAL A 75 3.84 -5.58 -17.74
N ASP A 76 4.05 -6.84 -18.12
CA ASP A 76 2.99 -7.83 -18.26
C ASP A 76 2.50 -8.35 -16.91
N ARG A 77 1.27 -8.87 -16.87
CA ARG A 77 0.61 -9.31 -15.62
C ARG A 77 1.35 -10.42 -14.89
N ASP A 78 1.99 -11.31 -15.62
CA ASP A 78 2.80 -12.39 -15.05
C ASP A 78 4.11 -11.90 -14.42
N GLU A 79 4.80 -10.97 -15.07
CA GLU A 79 5.97 -10.28 -14.55
C GLU A 79 5.61 -9.46 -13.31
N PHE A 80 4.49 -8.75 -13.34
CA PHE A 80 4.00 -8.03 -12.18
C PHE A 80 3.72 -8.97 -10.99
N ALA A 81 3.11 -10.14 -11.22
CA ALA A 81 2.92 -11.15 -10.19
C ALA A 81 4.25 -11.64 -9.60
N ALA A 82 5.27 -11.84 -10.44
CA ALA A 82 6.61 -12.20 -10.00
C ALA A 82 7.29 -11.11 -9.15
N ILE A 83 7.11 -9.84 -9.51
CA ILE A 83 7.61 -8.71 -8.72
C ILE A 83 6.90 -8.64 -7.36
N ILE A 84 5.57 -8.78 -7.33
CA ILE A 84 4.78 -8.81 -6.08
C ILE A 84 5.27 -9.92 -5.16
N ARG A 85 5.40 -11.15 -5.68
CA ARG A 85 5.86 -12.32 -4.93
C ARG A 85 7.23 -12.09 -4.29
N LYS A 86 8.15 -11.41 -5.01
CA LYS A 86 9.48 -11.08 -4.47
C LYS A 86 9.44 -9.93 -3.46
N ALA A 87 8.54 -8.98 -3.64
CA ALA A 87 8.46 -7.78 -2.81
C ALA A 87 7.71 -8.02 -1.48
N PHE A 88 6.66 -8.84 -1.49
CA PHE A 88 5.75 -8.98 -0.36
C PHE A 88 5.57 -10.44 0.03
N ASP A 89 5.89 -10.73 1.28
CA ASP A 89 5.57 -12.00 1.91
C ASP A 89 4.29 -11.84 2.73
N ARG A 90 3.20 -12.46 2.27
CA ARG A 90 1.87 -12.39 2.88
C ARG A 90 1.32 -13.79 3.07
N PRO A 91 0.57 -14.04 4.17
CA PRO A 91 -0.14 -15.30 4.30
C PRO A 91 -1.22 -15.42 3.21
N ALA A 92 -1.46 -16.65 2.75
CA ALA A 92 -2.55 -16.93 1.83
C ALA A 92 -3.90 -16.66 2.51
N ILE A 93 -4.76 -15.89 1.85
CA ILE A 93 -6.14 -15.59 2.26
C ILE A 93 -7.18 -16.24 1.35
N ARG A 94 -6.76 -16.76 0.19
CA ARG A 94 -7.57 -17.55 -0.74
C ARG A 94 -6.95 -18.94 -0.88
N GLN A 95 -7.79 -19.93 -1.15
CA GLN A 95 -7.39 -21.31 -1.40
C GLN A 95 -7.54 -21.64 -2.88
N ILE A 96 -6.64 -22.46 -3.42
CA ILE A 96 -6.77 -23.03 -4.76
C ILE A 96 -7.28 -24.45 -4.59
N GLN A 97 -8.52 -24.71 -5.01
CA GLN A 97 -9.04 -26.06 -5.09
C GLN A 97 -8.31 -26.76 -6.25
N SER A 98 -7.84 -27.99 -6.00
CA SER A 98 -6.96 -28.79 -6.88
C SER A 98 -7.21 -28.55 -8.38
N GLY A 99 -6.14 -28.29 -9.13
CA GLY A 99 -6.17 -27.95 -10.56
C GLY A 99 -5.59 -26.56 -10.86
N ALA A 100 -5.55 -26.20 -12.14
CA ALA A 100 -5.08 -24.88 -12.57
C ALA A 100 -6.11 -23.79 -12.23
N VAL A 101 -5.68 -22.71 -11.57
CA VAL A 101 -6.55 -21.56 -11.23
C VAL A 101 -7.11 -20.89 -12.48
N TYR A 102 -6.32 -20.87 -13.55
CA TYR A 102 -6.62 -20.15 -14.78
C TYR A 102 -6.39 -21.05 -16.00
N LYS A 103 -7.30 -20.95 -16.97
CA LYS A 103 -7.33 -21.79 -18.19
C LYS A 103 -6.19 -21.50 -19.16
N ASP A 104 -5.66 -20.29 -19.13
CA ASP A 104 -4.58 -19.80 -19.99
C ASP A 104 -3.20 -19.88 -19.32
N ILE A 105 -3.09 -20.54 -18.18
CA ILE A 105 -1.83 -20.75 -17.47
C ILE A 105 -1.50 -22.25 -17.44
N PRO A 106 -0.60 -22.73 -18.32
CA PRO A 106 -0.09 -24.10 -18.26
C PRO A 106 0.62 -24.38 -16.93
N ALA A 107 0.57 -25.63 -16.45
CA ALA A 107 1.20 -26.00 -15.18
C ALA A 107 2.73 -25.77 -15.16
N ASN A 108 3.39 -25.85 -16.31
CA ASN A 108 4.83 -25.61 -16.48
C ASN A 108 5.17 -24.17 -16.91
N TYR A 109 4.22 -23.24 -16.87
CA TYR A 109 4.50 -21.84 -17.17
C TYR A 109 5.42 -21.23 -16.10
N TRP A 110 6.42 -20.45 -16.50
CA TRP A 110 7.42 -19.91 -15.59
C TRP A 110 6.81 -19.07 -14.45
N ALA A 111 5.68 -18.41 -14.74
CA ALA A 111 4.96 -17.58 -13.79
C ALA A 111 3.77 -18.28 -13.10
N THR A 112 3.55 -19.59 -13.29
CA THR A 112 2.43 -20.31 -12.63
C THR A 112 2.44 -20.05 -11.13
N ARG A 113 3.58 -20.32 -10.48
CA ARG A 113 3.72 -20.11 -9.03
C ARG A 113 3.59 -18.64 -8.61
N PRO A 114 4.29 -17.67 -9.24
CA PRO A 114 4.02 -16.24 -9.01
C PRO A 114 2.56 -15.81 -9.10
N ILE A 115 1.85 -16.29 -10.13
CA ILE A 115 0.45 -15.95 -10.37
C ILE A 115 -0.45 -16.54 -9.29
N GLU A 116 -0.24 -17.82 -8.94
CA GLU A 116 -0.99 -18.51 -7.90
C GLU A 116 -0.78 -17.88 -6.52
N GLU A 117 0.47 -17.59 -6.15
CA GLU A 117 0.79 -16.94 -4.87
C GLU A 117 0.21 -15.53 -4.81
N ALA A 118 0.32 -14.73 -5.89
CA ALA A 118 -0.30 -13.40 -5.95
C ALA A 118 -1.84 -13.47 -5.85
N TYR A 119 -2.46 -14.53 -6.38
CA TYR A 119 -3.89 -14.78 -6.21
C TYR A 119 -4.24 -15.18 -4.77
N GLN A 120 -3.52 -16.13 -4.20
CA GLN A 120 -3.73 -16.64 -2.84
C GLN A 120 -3.56 -15.55 -1.79
N GLN A 121 -2.55 -14.70 -1.95
CA GLN A 121 -2.23 -13.58 -1.06
C GLN A 121 -3.16 -12.37 -1.26
N GLY A 122 -4.07 -12.42 -2.23
CA GLY A 122 -5.09 -11.40 -2.41
C GLY A 122 -4.69 -10.22 -3.29
N PHE A 123 -3.46 -10.16 -3.78
CA PHE A 123 -2.97 -9.07 -4.63
C PHE A 123 -3.66 -9.05 -5.99
N MET A 124 -3.70 -10.18 -6.67
CA MET A 124 -4.18 -10.26 -8.05
C MET A 124 -5.39 -11.20 -8.15
N SER A 125 -6.18 -10.98 -9.20
CA SER A 125 -7.25 -11.87 -9.63
C SER A 125 -7.25 -11.95 -11.15
N GLY A 126 -7.73 -13.05 -11.69
CA GLY A 126 -8.01 -13.17 -13.12
C GLY A 126 -9.29 -12.43 -13.53
N TYR A 127 -9.56 -12.50 -14.82
CA TYR A 127 -10.74 -11.97 -15.48
C TYR A 127 -11.88 -13.01 -15.51
N ALA A 128 -13.07 -12.54 -15.88
CA ALA A 128 -14.21 -13.41 -16.11
C ALA A 128 -13.88 -14.55 -17.10
N GLY A 129 -14.50 -15.72 -16.90
CA GLY A 129 -14.27 -16.90 -17.72
C GLY A 129 -13.08 -17.78 -17.30
N GLY A 130 -12.34 -17.37 -16.26
CA GLY A 130 -11.22 -18.14 -15.69
C GLY A 130 -9.89 -17.90 -16.40
N TYR A 131 -9.63 -16.67 -16.84
CA TYR A 131 -8.41 -16.29 -17.57
C TYR A 131 -7.56 -15.31 -16.76
N PHE A 132 -6.25 -15.48 -16.74
CA PHE A 132 -5.33 -14.52 -16.11
C PHE A 132 -4.80 -13.46 -17.07
N ARG A 133 -4.65 -13.83 -18.35
CA ARG A 133 -4.04 -13.05 -19.43
C ARG A 133 -2.60 -12.64 -19.09
N PRO A 134 -1.66 -13.60 -19.01
CA PRO A 134 -0.31 -13.36 -18.49
C PRO A 134 0.44 -12.28 -19.28
N ASN A 135 0.33 -12.29 -20.62
CA ASN A 135 1.04 -11.34 -21.50
C ASN A 135 0.24 -10.07 -21.80
N GLN A 136 -0.77 -9.76 -21.00
CA GLN A 136 -1.45 -8.48 -21.07
C GLN A 136 -0.71 -7.47 -20.17
N PRO A 137 -0.36 -6.27 -20.66
CA PRO A 137 0.24 -5.24 -19.82
C PRO A 137 -0.68 -4.82 -18.67
N VAL A 138 -0.11 -4.60 -17.49
CA VAL A 138 -0.81 -4.05 -16.32
C VAL A 138 -0.90 -2.53 -16.45
N SER A 139 -2.10 -1.97 -16.30
CA SER A 139 -2.26 -0.52 -16.20
C SER A 139 -1.84 0.02 -14.83
N LYS A 140 -1.48 1.29 -14.75
CA LYS A 140 -1.05 1.91 -13.48
C LYS A 140 -2.10 1.80 -12.38
N VAL A 141 -3.38 1.95 -12.72
CA VAL A 141 -4.47 1.79 -11.76
C VAL A 141 -4.64 0.35 -11.31
N GLU A 142 -4.48 -0.64 -12.19
CA GLU A 142 -4.54 -2.05 -11.81
C GLU A 142 -3.41 -2.42 -10.85
N ALA A 143 -2.21 -1.89 -11.06
CA ALA A 143 -1.08 -2.09 -10.14
C ALA A 143 -1.38 -1.51 -8.74
N ILE A 144 -1.91 -0.28 -8.67
CA ILE A 144 -2.30 0.35 -7.40
C ILE A 144 -3.39 -0.45 -6.69
N VAL A 145 -4.42 -0.88 -7.42
CA VAL A 145 -5.52 -1.70 -6.88
C VAL A 145 -5.00 -3.03 -6.35
N ALA A 146 -4.08 -3.68 -7.07
CA ALA A 146 -3.50 -4.95 -6.65
C ALA A 146 -2.72 -4.81 -5.33
N LEU A 147 -1.88 -3.77 -5.24
CA LEU A 147 -1.13 -3.44 -4.02
C LEU A 147 -2.06 -3.12 -2.86
N ASN A 148 -3.12 -2.33 -3.11
CA ASN A 148 -4.07 -2.03 -2.07
C ASN A 148 -4.78 -3.28 -1.55
N LYS A 149 -5.27 -4.13 -2.45
CA LYS A 149 -6.00 -5.36 -2.09
C LYS A 149 -5.15 -6.35 -1.29
N GLY A 150 -3.91 -6.60 -1.72
CA GLY A 150 -3.03 -7.54 -1.01
C GLY A 150 -2.56 -7.03 0.35
N LEU A 151 -2.47 -5.71 0.51
CA LEU A 151 -1.96 -5.07 1.73
C LEU A 151 -3.04 -4.47 2.63
N ASN A 152 -4.29 -4.44 2.16
CA ASN A 152 -5.43 -3.82 2.83
C ASN A 152 -5.13 -2.39 3.28
N LEU A 153 -4.66 -1.53 2.37
CA LEU A 153 -4.35 -0.14 2.69
C LEU A 153 -5.65 0.64 2.92
N THR A 154 -5.88 1.04 4.16
CA THR A 154 -7.04 1.86 4.51
C THR A 154 -6.75 3.35 4.29
N THR A 155 -7.75 4.10 3.83
CA THR A 155 -7.76 5.56 3.90
C THR A 155 -7.97 6.01 5.34
N SER A 156 -7.62 7.26 5.65
CA SER A 156 -7.91 7.86 6.96
C SER A 156 -9.42 7.85 7.27
N ALA A 157 -10.25 8.00 6.22
CA ALA A 157 -11.70 7.98 6.31
C ALA A 157 -12.31 6.60 6.65
N SER A 158 -11.65 5.50 6.28
CA SER A 158 -12.11 4.13 6.58
C SER A 158 -11.68 3.63 7.97
N ALA A 159 -10.83 4.36 8.68
CA ALA A 159 -10.30 3.96 9.99
C ALA A 159 -11.20 4.36 11.18
N VAL A 160 -12.26 5.16 10.95
CA VAL A 160 -13.21 5.53 12.01
C VAL A 160 -14.37 4.54 12.00
N THR A 161 -14.25 3.47 12.79
CA THR A 161 -15.42 2.72 13.24
C THR A 161 -16.25 3.67 14.10
N VAL A 162 -17.43 4.07 13.62
CA VAL A 162 -18.40 4.84 14.41
C VAL A 162 -18.67 4.04 15.69
N PRO A 163 -18.39 4.55 16.90
CA PRO A 163 -18.90 3.91 18.10
C PRO A 163 -20.41 3.89 17.98
N THR A 164 -21.01 2.70 18.06
CA THR A 164 -22.47 2.53 18.09
C THR A 164 -23.02 3.43 19.19
N ILE A 165 -23.57 4.59 18.80
CA ILE A 165 -24.42 5.36 19.69
C ILE A 165 -25.61 4.46 19.91
N ALA A 166 -25.69 3.87 21.12
CA ALA A 166 -26.82 3.08 21.54
C ALA A 166 -28.10 3.88 21.22
N GLN A 167 -28.88 3.40 20.25
CA GLN A 167 -30.19 3.93 19.98
C GLN A 167 -30.95 3.85 21.30
N ARG A 168 -31.34 5.01 21.85
CA ARG A 168 -32.30 5.03 22.95
C ARG A 168 -33.57 4.37 22.41
N VAL A 169 -33.80 3.12 22.80
CA VAL A 169 -35.03 2.40 22.58
C VAL A 169 -36.10 3.13 23.37
N PHE A 170 -36.96 3.88 22.68
CA PHE A 170 -38.21 4.35 23.27
C PHE A 170 -39.15 3.15 23.32
N PRO A 171 -39.66 2.72 24.49
CA PRO A 171 -40.57 1.60 24.56
C PRO A 171 -41.91 1.97 23.91
N GLU A 172 -42.24 1.24 22.85
CA GLU A 172 -43.53 1.29 22.18
C GLU A 172 -44.61 0.69 23.11
N GLN A 173 -45.44 1.54 23.71
CA GLN A 173 -46.59 1.08 24.48
C GLN A 173 -47.70 0.60 23.54
N THR A 174 -47.73 -0.71 23.31
CA THR A 174 -48.84 -1.40 22.67
C THR A 174 -50.06 -1.42 23.60
N THR A 175 -51.10 -0.64 23.31
CA THR A 175 -52.49 -1.11 23.50
C THR A 175 -53.41 -0.42 22.50
N ARG A 176 -54.01 -1.21 21.60
CA ARG A 176 -55.42 -1.02 21.18
C ARG A 176 -55.92 -2.26 20.43
N LYS A 177 -56.99 -2.83 20.99
CA LYS A 177 -57.72 -4.01 20.51
C LYS A 177 -58.21 -3.80 19.08
N ALA A 178 -58.01 -4.82 18.23
CA ALA A 178 -58.58 -4.86 16.88
C ALA A 178 -60.11 -5.01 16.95
N VAL A 179 -60.83 -3.97 16.52
CA VAL A 179 -62.27 -4.07 16.24
C VAL A 179 -62.43 -4.14 14.72
N LYS A 180 -62.97 -5.25 14.24
CA LYS A 180 -63.25 -5.50 12.83
C LYS A 180 -64.51 -4.71 12.42
N ARG A 181 -64.35 -3.64 11.65
CA ARG A 181 -65.46 -2.97 10.95
C ARG A 181 -65.17 -2.90 9.46
N ARG A 182 -65.99 -3.57 8.66
CA ARG A 182 -66.10 -3.35 7.22
C ARG A 182 -66.89 -2.05 7.02
N ILE A 183 -66.29 -1.06 6.37
CA ILE A 183 -66.99 0.15 5.93
C ILE A 183 -66.54 0.45 4.49
N PHE A 184 -67.49 0.29 3.56
CA PHE A 184 -67.52 0.91 2.24
C PHE A 184 -67.63 2.43 2.44
N MET A 185 -66.90 3.25 1.69
CA MET A 185 -67.32 4.65 1.46
C MET A 185 -66.79 5.22 0.14
N PRO A 186 -67.59 6.07 -0.55
CA PRO A 186 -67.36 6.57 -1.90
C PRO A 186 -66.69 7.95 -1.94
N LEU A 187 -66.54 8.45 -3.17
CA LEU A 187 -65.95 9.72 -3.61
C LEU A 187 -66.50 11.00 -2.93
N ALA A 188 -65.64 12.01 -2.96
CA ALA A 188 -65.80 13.45 -2.69
C ALA A 188 -65.59 13.91 -1.25
N PHE A 189 -64.63 14.82 -1.04
CA PHE A 189 -64.85 16.12 -0.41
C PHE A 189 -63.60 17.01 -0.56
N THR A 190 -63.76 18.12 -1.26
CA THR A 190 -62.84 19.25 -1.36
C THR A 190 -63.01 20.15 -0.14
N THR A 191 -61.96 20.39 0.66
CA THR A 191 -61.83 21.63 1.47
C THR A 191 -60.42 21.80 2.08
N LEU A 192 -59.88 23.01 1.86
CA LEU A 192 -58.91 23.79 2.64
C LEU A 192 -57.89 23.10 3.57
N MET A 193 -56.60 23.25 3.25
CA MET A 193 -55.54 23.39 4.25
C MET A 193 -54.81 24.72 4.10
N GLN A 194 -54.79 25.47 5.21
CA GLN A 194 -54.02 26.68 5.51
C GLN A 194 -52.55 26.34 5.85
N PRO A 195 -51.66 27.34 6.06
CA PRO A 195 -50.33 27.39 5.47
C PRO A 195 -49.26 26.56 6.20
N LEU A 196 -48.22 26.25 5.43
CA LEU A 196 -46.94 25.71 5.90
C LEU A 196 -46.33 26.64 6.96
N LEU A 197 -46.20 26.16 8.19
CA LEU A 197 -45.24 26.71 9.14
C LEU A 197 -43.83 26.46 8.58
N ILE A 198 -43.18 27.52 8.10
CA ILE A 198 -41.75 27.51 7.77
C ILE A 198 -41.02 27.31 9.09
N SER A 199 -40.56 26.09 9.35
CA SER A 199 -39.57 25.85 10.38
C SER A 199 -38.30 26.59 9.96
N LYS A 200 -37.91 27.55 10.78
CA LYS A 200 -36.66 28.29 10.69
C LYS A 200 -35.53 27.26 10.76
N ALA A 201 -34.91 26.95 9.64
CA ALA A 201 -33.69 26.15 9.61
C ALA A 201 -32.65 26.87 10.47
N GLN A 202 -32.33 26.30 11.64
CA GLN A 202 -31.14 26.70 12.37
C GLN A 202 -29.95 26.51 11.44
N ALA A 203 -29.24 27.60 11.16
CA ALA A 203 -27.90 27.54 10.62
C ALA A 203 -27.05 26.72 11.59
N VAL A 204 -26.70 25.50 11.17
CA VAL A 204 -25.74 24.68 11.89
C VAL A 204 -24.40 25.40 11.77
N THR A 205 -23.94 25.90 12.91
CA THR A 205 -22.63 26.50 13.10
C THR A 205 -21.55 25.53 12.63
N ALA A 206 -20.83 25.94 11.59
CA ALA A 206 -19.55 25.35 11.21
C ALA A 206 -18.62 25.39 12.43
N ASN A 207 -18.33 24.22 13.02
CA ASN A 207 -17.13 23.96 13.85
C ASN A 207 -17.09 22.49 14.29
N ALA A 208 -16.74 21.63 13.35
CA ALA A 208 -15.88 20.47 13.53
C ALA A 208 -15.33 20.16 12.13
N VAL A 209 -14.05 20.46 11.90
CA VAL A 209 -13.38 20.09 10.64
C VAL A 209 -13.37 18.56 10.60
N ASP A 210 -14.25 17.97 9.80
CA ASP A 210 -14.24 16.54 9.54
C ASP A 210 -12.92 16.21 8.81
N LEU A 211 -11.98 15.60 9.54
CA LEU A 211 -10.64 15.29 9.05
C LEU A 211 -10.63 14.10 8.08
N ASN A 212 -11.79 13.51 7.78
CA ASN A 212 -11.96 12.39 6.87
C ASN A 212 -12.50 12.86 5.51
N HIS A 213 -11.60 13.33 4.64
CA HIS A 213 -11.98 13.64 3.28
C HIS A 213 -12.38 12.35 2.54
N PRO A 214 -13.50 12.35 1.78
CA PRO A 214 -13.88 11.19 1.00
C PRO A 214 -12.83 10.88 -0.07
N ALA A 215 -12.71 9.61 -0.47
CA ALA A 215 -11.73 9.16 -1.47
C ALA A 215 -11.80 9.97 -2.77
N SER A 216 -13.02 10.31 -3.22
CA SER A 216 -13.27 11.16 -4.39
C SER A 216 -12.69 12.56 -4.26
N PHE A 217 -12.74 13.16 -3.06
CA PHE A 217 -12.13 14.46 -2.78
C PHE A 217 -10.61 14.37 -2.88
N ILE A 218 -10.00 13.34 -2.28
CA ILE A 218 -8.54 13.15 -2.33
C ILE A 218 -8.06 13.10 -3.78
N ILE A 219 -8.69 12.27 -4.63
CA ILE A 219 -8.24 12.14 -6.03
C ILE A 219 -8.53 13.40 -6.86
N THR A 220 -9.67 14.05 -6.69
CA THR A 220 -10.05 15.23 -7.49
C THR A 220 -9.19 16.44 -7.17
N ASN A 221 -8.76 16.58 -5.91
CA ASN A 221 -7.87 17.64 -5.47
C ASN A 221 -6.37 17.34 -5.74
N THR A 222 -6.04 16.12 -6.16
CA THR A 222 -4.65 15.70 -6.41
C THR A 222 -4.34 15.56 -7.90
N TYR A 223 -5.25 14.95 -8.67
CA TYR A 223 -5.01 14.56 -10.05
C TYR A 223 -5.87 15.38 -11.04
N ALA A 224 -5.22 15.98 -12.03
CA ALA A 224 -5.87 16.69 -13.12
C ALA A 224 -6.71 15.76 -14.02
N ASP A 225 -6.34 14.48 -14.09
CA ASP A 225 -7.04 13.43 -14.84
C ASP A 225 -7.84 12.50 -13.91
N ALA A 226 -8.29 12.99 -12.75
CA ALA A 226 -9.08 12.21 -11.78
C ALA A 226 -10.36 11.61 -12.41
N ASN A 227 -10.94 12.28 -13.39
CA ASN A 227 -12.11 11.79 -14.14
C ASN A 227 -11.82 10.53 -14.98
N LYS A 228 -10.56 10.19 -15.25
CA LYS A 228 -10.16 8.95 -15.93
C LYS A 228 -9.97 7.78 -14.98
N ILE A 229 -10.02 8.00 -13.66
CA ILE A 229 -9.89 6.94 -12.66
C ILE A 229 -11.21 6.14 -12.65
N PRO A 230 -11.18 4.82 -12.93
CA PRO A 230 -12.39 4.01 -12.87
C PRO A 230 -13.00 4.04 -11.46
N GLN A 231 -14.34 4.05 -11.39
CA GLN A 231 -15.07 4.15 -10.11
C GLN A 231 -14.66 3.06 -9.12
N TYR A 232 -14.42 1.84 -9.58
CA TYR A 232 -13.99 0.73 -8.73
C TYR A 232 -12.63 0.95 -8.06
N ALA A 233 -11.80 1.86 -8.56
CA ALA A 233 -10.43 2.10 -8.09
C ALA A 233 -10.28 3.40 -7.29
N VAL A 234 -11.34 4.21 -7.16
CA VAL A 234 -11.28 5.52 -6.49
C VAL A 234 -10.76 5.39 -5.05
N GLY A 235 -11.28 4.42 -4.31
CA GLY A 235 -10.85 4.13 -2.93
C GLY A 235 -9.38 3.69 -2.86
N ASP A 236 -8.98 2.78 -3.75
CA ASP A 236 -7.62 2.24 -3.79
C ASP A 236 -6.58 3.30 -4.12
N VAL A 237 -6.87 4.14 -5.12
CA VAL A 237 -5.99 5.23 -5.52
C VAL A 237 -5.90 6.28 -4.41
N ALA A 238 -7.02 6.64 -3.78
CA ALA A 238 -7.00 7.56 -2.64
C ALA A 238 -6.12 7.04 -1.49
N ALA A 239 -6.28 5.77 -1.11
CA ALA A 239 -5.49 5.14 -0.04
C ALA A 239 -3.99 5.14 -0.36
N ALA A 240 -3.62 4.75 -1.59
CA ALA A 240 -2.24 4.79 -2.04
C ALA A 240 -1.66 6.21 -2.06
N THR A 241 -2.49 7.20 -2.43
CA THR A 241 -2.09 8.61 -2.48
C THR A 241 -1.83 9.16 -1.07
N GLU A 242 -2.71 8.89 -0.10
CA GLU A 242 -2.53 9.30 1.30
C GLU A 242 -1.28 8.69 1.95
N LYS A 243 -0.94 7.46 1.55
CA LYS A 243 0.25 6.76 2.06
C LYS A 243 1.54 7.13 1.32
N ASN A 244 1.52 8.12 0.43
CA ASN A 244 2.64 8.53 -0.41
C ASN A 244 3.21 7.39 -1.28
N ILE A 245 2.35 6.44 -1.67
CA ILE A 245 2.74 5.30 -2.52
C ILE A 245 2.82 5.71 -3.99
N VAL A 246 1.92 6.59 -4.43
CA VAL A 246 1.84 6.98 -5.83
C VAL A 246 3.05 7.81 -6.25
N VAL A 247 3.71 7.38 -7.32
CA VAL A 247 4.80 8.12 -7.98
C VAL A 247 4.37 8.45 -9.41
N ASN A 248 4.44 9.73 -9.76
CA ASN A 248 3.97 10.25 -11.03
C ASN A 248 5.06 11.08 -11.70
N TYR A 249 5.49 10.63 -12.88
CA TYR A 249 6.49 11.27 -13.70
C TYR A 249 5.91 11.57 -15.09
N PRO A 250 6.25 12.72 -15.71
CA PRO A 250 7.02 13.84 -15.14
C PRO A 250 6.20 14.77 -14.25
N ASN A 251 4.86 14.67 -14.29
CA ASN A 251 3.96 15.57 -13.57
C ASN A 251 3.22 14.81 -12.45
N THR A 252 3.45 15.20 -11.20
CA THR A 252 2.84 14.55 -10.04
C THR A 252 1.32 14.61 -10.03
N LYS A 253 0.73 15.60 -10.71
CA LYS A 253 -0.71 15.83 -10.80
C LYS A 253 -1.39 15.03 -11.92
N VAL A 254 -0.68 14.17 -12.65
CA VAL A 254 -1.27 13.36 -13.72
C VAL A 254 -0.99 11.89 -13.45
N LEU A 255 -2.05 11.11 -13.21
CA LEU A 255 -1.93 9.70 -12.85
C LEU A 255 -1.75 8.81 -14.09
N ASN A 256 -2.45 9.10 -15.19
CA ASN A 256 -2.56 8.21 -16.36
C ASN A 256 -3.07 6.80 -16.01
N PRO A 257 -4.25 6.67 -15.36
CA PRO A 257 -4.68 5.45 -14.68
C PRO A 257 -4.75 4.22 -15.59
N THR A 258 -5.25 4.37 -16.81
CA THR A 258 -5.52 3.25 -17.73
C THR A 258 -4.37 2.95 -18.70
N LYS A 259 -3.29 3.74 -18.68
CA LYS A 259 -2.11 3.48 -19.52
C LYS A 259 -1.35 2.26 -18.99
N PRO A 260 -0.79 1.39 -19.86
CA PRO A 260 0.17 0.38 -19.44
C PRO A 260 1.31 1.00 -18.63
N ALA A 261 1.54 0.48 -17.43
CA ALA A 261 2.58 0.94 -16.53
C ALA A 261 3.93 0.39 -16.96
N THR A 262 4.95 1.25 -16.98
CA THR A 262 6.30 0.83 -17.33
C THR A 262 7.01 0.14 -16.16
N ARG A 263 8.09 -0.60 -16.43
CA ARG A 263 8.95 -1.22 -15.41
C ARG A 263 9.46 -0.19 -14.40
N GLY A 264 9.82 1.02 -14.84
CA GLY A 264 10.22 2.12 -13.96
C GLY A 264 9.09 2.57 -13.04
N GLU A 265 7.87 2.72 -13.56
CA GLU A 265 6.69 3.09 -12.78
C GLU A 265 6.30 2.03 -11.75
N ILE A 266 6.24 0.76 -12.16
CA ILE A 266 5.96 -0.38 -11.27
C ILE A 266 7.01 -0.44 -10.15
N THR A 267 8.29 -0.29 -10.49
CA THR A 267 9.38 -0.30 -9.51
C THR A 267 9.23 0.82 -8.49
N ALA A 268 8.92 2.04 -8.95
CA ALA A 268 8.70 3.19 -8.06
C ALA A 268 7.51 2.96 -7.11
N LEU A 269 6.39 2.42 -7.62
CA LEU A 269 5.22 2.06 -6.82
C LEU A 269 5.54 1.00 -5.76
N ILE A 270 6.23 -0.08 -6.14
CA ILE A 270 6.63 -1.16 -5.21
C ILE A 270 7.59 -0.61 -4.15
N TYR A 271 8.56 0.22 -4.54
CA TYR A 271 9.48 0.85 -3.61
C TYR A 271 8.73 1.68 -2.58
N GLN A 272 7.86 2.60 -3.01
CA GLN A 272 7.11 3.44 -2.07
C GLN A 272 6.13 2.62 -1.22
N THR A 273 5.60 1.52 -1.75
CA THR A 273 4.77 0.61 -0.97
C THR A 273 5.57 0.00 0.19
N LEU A 274 6.78 -0.49 -0.07
CA LEU A 274 7.67 -1.03 0.97
C LEU A 274 8.09 0.06 1.99
N VAL A 275 8.33 1.29 1.53
CA VAL A 275 8.57 2.43 2.42
C VAL A 275 7.36 2.69 3.32
N SER A 276 6.15 2.70 2.75
CA SER A 276 4.90 2.93 3.51
C SER A 276 4.63 1.85 4.57
N GLN A 277 5.21 0.65 4.39
CA GLN A 277 5.16 -0.45 5.34
C GLN A 277 6.33 -0.46 6.34
N GLY A 278 7.25 0.51 6.25
CA GLY A 278 8.46 0.56 7.09
C GLY A 278 9.44 -0.59 6.81
N LYS A 279 9.38 -1.20 5.62
CA LYS A 279 10.23 -2.34 5.23
C LYS A 279 11.56 -1.91 4.63
N ILE A 280 11.62 -0.73 4.02
CA ILE A 280 12.83 -0.16 3.44
C ILE A 280 12.89 1.35 3.71
N GLU A 281 14.10 1.91 3.66
CA GLU A 281 14.32 3.33 3.89
C GLU A 281 13.70 4.21 2.79
N PRO A 282 13.10 5.37 3.14
CA PRO A 282 12.68 6.36 2.16
C PRO A 282 13.84 6.84 1.30
N ILE A 283 13.56 7.22 0.05
CA ILE A 283 14.56 7.94 -0.74
C ILE A 283 14.89 9.28 -0.09
N ALA A 284 16.14 9.70 -0.19
CA ALA A 284 16.60 10.95 0.40
C ALA A 284 15.80 12.15 -0.14
N ILE A 285 15.40 13.07 0.74
CA ILE A 285 14.51 14.18 0.40
C ILE A 285 15.12 15.14 -0.65
N ASN A 286 16.44 15.23 -0.68
CA ASN A 286 17.22 16.01 -1.64
C ASN A 286 17.47 15.29 -2.97
N SER A 287 17.06 14.02 -3.12
CA SER A 287 17.11 13.32 -4.41
C SER A 287 16.08 13.91 -5.36
N ALA A 288 16.47 14.13 -6.63
CA ALA A 288 15.54 14.58 -7.66
C ALA A 288 14.33 13.64 -7.82
N ALA A 289 14.47 12.34 -7.52
CA ALA A 289 13.34 11.41 -7.58
C ALA A 289 12.25 11.69 -6.54
N SER A 290 12.59 12.35 -5.42
CA SER A 290 11.66 12.62 -4.31
C SER A 290 10.52 13.56 -4.72
N GLN A 291 10.76 14.40 -5.73
CA GLN A 291 9.78 15.34 -6.26
C GLN A 291 8.62 14.66 -7.01
N PHE A 292 8.81 13.41 -7.46
CA PHE A 292 7.80 12.66 -8.20
C PHE A 292 6.88 11.84 -7.28
N ILE A 293 7.19 11.76 -5.99
CA ILE A 293 6.30 11.14 -5.00
C ILE A 293 5.12 12.09 -4.77
N VAL A 294 3.91 11.59 -5.01
CA VAL A 294 2.68 12.34 -4.79
C VAL A 294 2.44 12.45 -3.28
N ARG A 295 2.36 13.68 -2.78
CA ARG A 295 2.12 13.98 -1.36
C ARG A 295 0.83 14.77 -1.22
N THR A 296 -0.05 14.33 -0.34
CA THR A 296 -1.27 15.09 -0.02
C THR A 296 -0.95 16.17 1.03
N PRO A 297 -1.50 17.39 0.91
CA PRO A 297 -1.29 18.46 1.90
C PRO A 297 -1.94 18.18 3.27
N ILE A 298 -2.62 17.04 3.45
CA ILE A 298 -3.63 16.85 4.50
C ILE A 298 -3.03 16.69 5.91
N ARG A 299 -1.71 16.53 6.04
CA ARG A 299 -1.03 16.43 7.33
C ARG A 299 -0.13 17.62 7.66
N LYS A 300 -0.71 18.83 7.77
CA LYS A 300 -0.19 19.83 8.73
C LYS A 300 -0.68 19.46 10.14
N GLN A 301 -0.25 18.32 10.68
CA GLN A 301 -0.39 18.08 12.12
C GLN A 301 0.77 18.77 12.84
N LYS A 302 0.37 19.79 13.60
CA LYS A 302 1.11 20.54 14.61
C LYS A 302 2.34 19.78 15.14
N VAL A 303 3.52 20.19 14.70
CA VAL A 303 4.70 20.16 15.58
C VAL A 303 4.50 21.33 16.54
N LYS A 304 4.12 21.01 17.78
CA LYS A 304 4.34 21.89 18.92
C LYS A 304 5.65 21.46 19.57
#